data_AF-A0A381RKK7-F1
#
_entry.id   AF-A0A381RKK7-F1
#
_cell.length_a   1.000
_cell.length_b   1.000
_cell.length_c   1.000
_cell.angle_alpha   90.00
_cell.angle_beta   90.00
_cell.angle_gamma   90.00
#
_symmetry.space_group_name_H-M   'P 1'
#
loop_
_entity.id
_entity.type
_entity.pdbx_description
1 polymer ?
#
loop_
_entity_poly.entity_id
_entity_poly.type
_entity_poly.pdbx_seq_one_letter_code
_entity_poly.pdbx_strand_id
1 'polypeptide(L)' 'MDLDRNGLLDLYKTMTTIRQFEERGIPETGQRGMSASVHSSAGQEAVPTGVCANLTDED' A
#
# COMPACT_ATOMS: atom_id res chain seq x y z
N MET A 1 -3.86 -13.71 11.48
CA MET A 1 -3.25 -14.00 10.16
C MET A 1 -2.44 -15.28 10.22
N ASP A 2 -2.69 -16.22 9.31
CA ASP A 2 -1.84 -17.39 9.13
C ASP A 2 -0.76 -17.10 8.07
N LEU A 3 0.51 -17.34 8.43
CA LEU A 3 1.66 -17.15 7.54
C LEU A 3 1.91 -18.37 6.64
N ASP A 4 0.83 -18.95 6.13
CA ASP A 4 0.89 -20.00 5.13
C ASP A 4 1.22 -19.40 3.74
N ARG A 5 1.32 -20.26 2.72
CA ARG A 5 1.64 -19.81 1.35
C ARG A 5 0.67 -18.73 0.86
N ASN A 6 -0.62 -18.88 1.13
CA ASN A 6 -1.63 -17.96 0.61
C ASN A 6 -1.55 -16.63 1.36
N GLY A 7 -1.46 -16.66 2.69
CA GLY A 7 -1.29 -15.47 3.52
C GLY A 7 -0.03 -14.68 3.16
N LEU A 8 1.10 -15.35 2.93
CA LEU A 8 2.34 -14.70 2.48
C LEU A 8 2.21 -14.08 1.08
N LEU A 9 1.53 -14.75 0.15
CA LEU A 9 1.28 -14.20 -1.18
C LEU A 9 0.37 -12.98 -1.12
N ASP A 10 -0.62 -12.98 -0.23
CA ASP A 10 -1.55 -11.85 -0.10
C ASP A 10 -0.87 -10.64 0.55
N LEU A 11 -0.08 -10.85 1.61
CA LEU A 11 0.80 -9.80 2.16
C LEU A 11 1.71 -9.20 1.08
N TYR A 12 2.36 -10.04 0.28
CA TYR A 12 3.25 -9.60 -0.79
C TYR A 12 2.51 -8.78 -1.85
N LYS A 13 1.34 -9.25 -2.30
CA LYS A 13 0.50 -8.52 -3.27
C LYS A 13 0.09 -7.17 -2.73
N THR A 14 -0.34 -7.08 -1.48
CA THR A 14 -0.77 -5.82 -0.86
C THR A 14 0.39 -4.83 -0.81
N MET A 15 1.56 -5.23 -0.30
CA MET A 15 2.74 -4.35 -0.27
C MET A 15 3.17 -3.90 -1.68
N THR A 16 3.16 -4.82 -2.65
CA THR A 16 3.53 -4.52 -4.04
C THR A 16 2.52 -3.57 -4.68
N THR A 17 1.23 -3.72 -4.38
CA THR A 17 0.17 -2.83 -4.86
C THR A 17 0.35 -1.42 -4.33
N ILE A 18 0.63 -1.27 -3.03
CA ILE A 18 0.93 0.04 -2.42
C ILE A 18 2.14 0.66 -3.12
N ARG A 19 3.25 -0.08 -3.27
CA ARG A 19 4.46 0.43 -3.94
C ARG A 19 4.16 0.93 -5.35
N GLN A 20 3.46 0.13 -6.16
CA GLN A 20 3.15 0.48 -7.54
C GLN A 20 2.22 1.69 -7.63
N PHE A 21 1.24 1.79 -6.73
CA PHE A 21 0.37 2.96 -6.63
C PHE A 21 1.17 4.22 -6.31
N GLU A 22 2.08 4.15 -5.32
CA GLU A 22 2.91 5.27 -4.89
C GLU A 22 3.88 5.74 -5.98
N GLU A 23 4.64 4.82 -6.56
CA GLU A 23 5.61 5.12 -7.63
C GLU A 23 4.94 5.70 -8.88
N ARG A 24 3.68 5.32 -9.15
CA ARG A 24 2.91 5.85 -10.27
C ARG A 24 2.19 7.15 -9.95
N GLY A 25 1.57 7.24 -8.77
CA GLY A 25 0.69 8.33 -8.36
C GLY A 25 1.44 9.64 -8.14
N ILE A 26 2.63 9.60 -7.52
CA ILE A 26 3.43 10.79 -7.25
C ILE A 26 3.78 11.54 -8.55
N PRO A 27 4.40 10.91 -9.58
CA PRO A 27 4.64 11.59 -10.86
C PRO A 27 3.37 12.09 -11.55
N GLU A 28 2.28 11.32 -11.53
CA GLU A 28 1.03 11.70 -12.19
C GLU A 28 0.41 12.96 -11.58
N THR A 29 0.46 13.10 -10.26
CA THR A 29 -0.09 14.28 -9.56
C THR A 29 0.65 15.56 -9.96
N GLY A 30 1.99 15.49 -10.07
CA GLY A 30 2.81 16.59 -10.59
C GLY A 30 2.52 16.89 -12.07
N GLN A 31 2.44 15.86 -12.92
CA GLN A 31 2.17 16.02 -14.35
C GLN A 31 0.78 16.63 -14.64
N ARG A 32 -0.21 16.32 -13.81
CA ARG A 32 -1.58 16.83 -13.97
C ARG A 32 -1.81 18.19 -13.32
N GLY A 33 -0.77 18.82 -12.75
CA GLY A 33 -0.88 20.12 -12.08
C GLY A 33 -1.83 20.08 -10.88
N MET A 34 -1.96 18.93 -10.22
CA MET A 34 -2.78 18.82 -9.02
C MET A 34 -2.17 19.68 -7.92
N SER A 35 -2.97 20.60 -7.37
CA SER A 35 -2.51 21.61 -6.40
C SER A 35 -2.52 21.13 -4.95
N ALA A 36 -2.99 19.91 -4.70
CA ALA A 36 -3.07 19.33 -3.37
C ALA A 36 -1.77 18.60 -2.98
N SER A 37 -1.45 18.60 -1.69
CA SER A 37 -0.32 17.84 -1.15
C SER A 37 -0.53 16.34 -1.32
N VAL A 38 0.50 15.66 -1.83
CA VAL A 38 0.55 14.19 -1.95
C VAL A 38 1.71 13.71 -1.12
N HIS A 39 1.44 12.81 -0.18
CA HIS A 39 2.43 12.27 0.74
C HIS A 39 2.66 10.81 0.39
N SER A 40 3.89 10.47 0.04
CA SER A 40 4.19 9.09 -0.31
C SER A 40 4.44 8.24 0.93
N SER A 41 3.89 7.03 0.91
CA SER A 41 4.20 5.95 1.86
C SER A 41 5.19 4.91 1.31
N ALA A 42 5.83 5.18 0.16
CA ALA A 42 6.83 4.27 -0.41
C ALA A 42 7.94 3.97 0.61
N GLY A 43 8.17 2.68 0.88
CA GLY A 43 9.10 2.19 1.90
C GLY A 43 8.45 1.90 3.26
N GLN A 44 7.16 2.20 3.43
CA GLN A 44 6.41 1.96 4.67
C GLN A 44 5.32 0.89 4.51
N GLU A 45 5.31 0.13 3.42
CA GLU A 45 4.19 -0.73 3.01
C GLU A 45 3.86 -1.84 4.02
N ALA A 46 4.86 -2.29 4.78
CA ALA A 46 4.70 -3.33 5.78
C ALA A 46 3.78 -2.88 6.95
N VAL A 47 3.75 -1.58 7.26
CA VAL A 47 2.93 -1.05 8.36
C VAL A 47 1.43 -1.21 8.08
N PRO A 48 0.84 -0.62 7.02
CA PRO A 48 -0.58 -0.79 6.73
C PRO A 48 -0.91 -2.24 6.39
N THR A 49 -0.05 -2.92 5.62
CA THR A 49 -0.30 -4.32 5.24
C THR A 49 -0.37 -5.22 6.49
N GLY A 50 0.58 -5.08 7.41
CA GLY A 50 0.63 -5.89 8.63
C GLY A 50 -0.45 -5.54 9.65
N VAL A 51 -0.78 -4.25 9.80
CA VAL A 51 -1.86 -3.83 10.71
C VAL A 51 -3.20 -4.33 10.19
N CYS A 52 -3.57 -3.99 8.95
CA CYS A 52 -4.86 -4.39 8.38
C CYS A 52 -5.03 -5.90 8.24
N ALA A 53 -3.93 -6.65 8.08
CA ALA A 53 -3.93 -8.11 8.13
C ALA A 53 -4.41 -8.74 9.45
N ASN A 54 -4.46 -7.95 10.54
CA ASN A 54 -4.93 -8.38 11.85
C ASN A 54 -6.28 -7.77 12.23
N LEU A 55 -6.91 -7.03 11.31
CA LEU A 55 -8.21 -6.41 11.47
C LEU A 55 -9.25 -7.14 10.61
N THR A 56 -10.52 -6.88 10.90
CA THR A 56 -11.67 -7.24 10.08
C THR A 56 -12.20 -6.02 9.33
N ASP A 57 -13.11 -6.22 8.39
CA ASP A 57 -13.73 -5.12 7.64
C ASP A 57 -14.62 -4.20 8.52
N GLU A 58 -14.96 -4.63 9.74
CA GLU A 58 -15.77 -3.87 10.69
C GLU A 58 -14.95 -3.10 11.74
N ASP A 59 -13.61 -3.25 11.74
CA ASP A 59 -12.69 -2.47 12.58
C ASP A 59 -12.31 -1.13 11.93
#